data_AF-A0A937KCT6-F1
#
_entry.id   AF-A0A937KCT6-F1
#
_cell.length_a   1.000
_cell.length_b   1.000
_cell.length_c   1.000
_cell.angle_alpha   90.00
_cell.angle_beta   90.00
_cell.angle_gamma   90.00
#
_symmetry.space_group_name_H-M   'P 1'
#
loop_
_entity.id
_entity.type
_entity.pdbx_description
1 polymer ?
#
loop_
_entity_poly.entity_id
_entity_poly.type
_entity_poly.pdbx_seq_one_letter_code
_entity_poly.pdbx_strand_id
1 'polypeptide(L)'
;MDQEYDNEPADAQSEVDEAMLEMSEFVYEMSDIDGYLTSEEAEFALKMEGAELDIPVQLDIRVAEDGTVKIGGSPPLYYVETTVMPVFHQMKIHIQRDKPED
;
A
#
# COMPACT_ATOMS: atom_id res chain seq x y z
N MET A 1 10.41 36.49 12.32
CA MET A 1 10.36 35.09 12.77
C MET A 1 10.85 34.30 11.60
N ASP A 2 12.17 34.11 11.58
CA ASP A 2 12.88 33.37 10.55
C ASP A 2 12.40 31.92 10.60
N GLN A 3 11.82 31.45 9.50
CA GLN A 3 11.53 30.03 9.33
C GLN A 3 12.87 29.34 9.12
N GLU A 4 13.35 28.64 10.15
CA GLU A 4 14.34 27.58 9.99
C GLU A 4 13.72 26.55 9.06
N TYR A 5 14.16 26.55 7.81
CA TYR A 5 14.01 25.39 6.96
C TYR A 5 14.88 24.31 7.58
N ASP A 6 14.24 23.27 8.12
CA ASP A 6 14.91 22.03 8.51
C ASP A 6 15.70 21.54 7.30
N ASN A 7 17.00 21.79 7.34
CA ASN A 7 17.94 21.36 6.33
C ASN A 7 18.28 19.91 6.65
N GLU A 8 17.32 19.03 6.41
CA GLU A 8 17.55 17.59 6.51
C GLU A 8 18.63 17.21 5.50
N PRO A 9 19.63 16.40 5.90
CA PRO A 9 20.73 16.03 5.02
C PRO A 9 20.18 15.39 3.75
N ALA A 10 20.84 15.63 2.60
CA ALA A 10 20.40 15.11 1.29
C ALA A 10 20.15 13.58 1.28
N ASP A 11 20.83 12.84 2.16
CA ASP A 11 20.64 11.40 2.34
C ASP A 11 19.28 11.02 2.97
N ALA A 12 18.65 11.91 3.76
CA ALA A 12 17.32 11.71 4.33
C ALA A 12 16.19 11.79 3.28
N GLN A 13 16.47 12.33 2.09
CA GLN A 13 15.50 12.39 0.98
C GLN A 13 15.37 11.08 0.19
N SER A 14 16.17 10.06 0.54
CA SER A 14 16.22 8.77 -0.16
C SER A 14 15.42 7.65 0.51
N GLU A 15 14.87 7.90 1.70
CA GLU A 15 14.11 6.92 2.48
C GLU A 15 12.62 7.25 2.42
N VAL A 16 11.81 6.20 2.42
CA VAL A 16 10.35 6.29 2.49
C VAL A 16 9.95 6.82 3.87
N ASP A 17 8.90 7.64 3.95
CA ASP A 17 8.29 8.06 5.22
C ASP A 17 8.08 6.87 6.16
N GLU A 18 8.61 6.95 7.38
CA GLU A 18 8.56 5.87 8.39
C GLU A 18 7.12 5.47 8.78
N ALA A 19 6.13 6.32 8.51
CA ALA A 19 4.71 6.01 8.71
C ALA A 19 4.09 5.18 7.57
N MET A 20 4.82 4.97 6.46
CA MET A 20 4.38 4.18 5.32
C MET A 20 5.07 2.81 5.28
N LEU A 21 4.41 1.84 4.65
CA LEU A 21 4.99 0.53 4.40
C LEU A 21 5.86 0.59 3.15
N GLU A 22 6.99 -0.13 3.16
CA GLU A 22 7.74 -0.38 1.94
C GLU A 22 6.86 -1.13 0.92
N MET A 23 7.07 -0.90 -0.39
CA MET A 23 6.18 -1.44 -1.42
C MET A 23 5.99 -2.97 -1.33
N SER A 24 7.02 -3.73 -0.95
CA SER A 24 6.91 -5.18 -0.77
C SER A 24 5.95 -5.55 0.37
N GLU A 25 6.00 -4.81 1.47
CA GLU A 25 5.14 -5.03 2.64
C GLU A 25 3.71 -4.56 2.33
N PHE A 26 3.56 -3.40 1.68
CA PHE A 26 2.28 -2.91 1.22
C PHE A 26 1.58 -3.93 0.30
N VAL A 27 2.28 -4.48 -0.70
CA VAL A 27 1.70 -5.49 -1.61
C VAL A 27 1.31 -6.74 -0.84
N TYR A 28 2.14 -7.19 0.10
CA TYR A 28 1.85 -8.36 0.93
C TYR A 28 0.55 -8.17 1.71
N GLU A 29 0.44 -7.09 2.48
CA GLU A 29 -0.75 -6.76 3.28
C GLU A 29 -2.02 -6.62 2.41
N MET A 30 -1.92 -5.96 1.27
CA MET A 30 -3.05 -5.82 0.34
C MET A 30 -3.47 -7.15 -0.31
N SER A 31 -2.57 -8.13 -0.36
CA SER A 31 -2.82 -9.46 -0.93
C SER A 31 -3.23 -10.51 0.10
N ASP A 32 -3.11 -10.23 1.40
CA ASP A 32 -3.44 -11.15 2.49
C ASP A 32 -4.96 -11.19 2.74
N ILE A 33 -5.67 -11.76 1.76
CA ILE A 33 -7.12 -11.91 1.77
C ILE A 33 -7.47 -13.34 2.17
N ASP A 34 -8.31 -13.50 3.19
CA ASP A 34 -8.87 -14.81 3.52
C ASP A 34 -9.77 -15.29 2.37
N GLY A 35 -9.28 -16.31 1.68
CA GLY A 35 -9.90 -16.86 0.48
C GLY A 35 -11.03 -17.86 0.75
N TYR A 36 -11.40 -18.16 2.00
CA TYR A 36 -12.46 -19.11 2.31
C TYR A 36 -13.64 -18.47 3.03
N LEU A 37 -14.82 -18.55 2.42
CA LEU A 37 -16.08 -18.33 3.12
C LEU A 37 -16.72 -19.68 3.42
N THR A 38 -16.89 -19.97 4.72
CA THR A 38 -17.60 -21.16 5.20
C THR A 38 -18.88 -20.75 5.89
N SER A 39 -19.93 -21.57 5.77
CA SER A 39 -21.16 -21.41 6.54
C SER A 39 -21.36 -22.66 7.38
N GLU A 40 -21.62 -22.49 8.68
CA GLU A 40 -21.93 -23.62 9.56
C GLU A 40 -23.35 -24.16 9.31
N GLU A 41 -24.27 -23.32 8.81
CA GLU A 41 -25.66 -23.70 8.51
C GLU A 41 -25.84 -24.27 7.11
N ALA A 42 -25.03 -23.81 6.16
CA ALA A 42 -25.08 -24.27 4.79
C ALA A 42 -23.85 -25.11 4.51
N GLU A 43 -24.01 -26.42 4.31
CA GLU A 43 -22.95 -27.44 4.14
C GLU A 43 -22.06 -27.25 2.88
N PHE A 44 -21.75 -26.01 2.49
CA PHE A 44 -20.87 -25.66 1.39
C PHE A 44 -19.79 -24.66 1.82
N ALA A 45 -18.66 -24.70 1.13
CA ALA A 45 -17.56 -23.74 1.25
C ALA A 45 -17.34 -23.03 -0.07
N LEU A 46 -17.16 -21.71 -0.02
CA LEU A 46 -16.77 -20.89 -1.15
C LEU A 46 -15.28 -20.58 -1.05
N LYS A 47 -14.59 -20.74 -2.18
CA LYS A 47 -13.17 -20.43 -2.30
C LYS A 47 -13.00 -19.29 -3.29
N MET A 48 -12.26 -18.26 -2.89
CA MET A 48 -11.92 -17.13 -3.72
C MET A 48 -10.85 -17.52 -4.74
N GLU A 49 -11.12 -17.28 -6.01
CA GLU A 49 -10.16 -17.50 -7.11
C GLU A 49 -9.29 -16.25 -7.39
N GLY A 50 -9.80 -15.07 -7.02
CA GLY A 50 -9.10 -13.80 -7.15
C GLY A 50 -9.96 -12.62 -6.70
N ALA A 51 -9.35 -11.44 -6.68
CA ALA A 51 -9.98 -10.18 -6.30
C ALA A 51 -9.48 -9.03 -7.18
N GLU A 52 -10.36 -8.05 -7.44
CA GLU A 52 -10.00 -6.76 -8.04
C GLU A 52 -10.30 -5.67 -7.01
N LEU A 53 -9.28 -4.92 -6.64
CA LEU A 53 -9.37 -3.79 -5.73
C LEU A 53 -9.17 -2.51 -6.54
N ASP A 54 -10.07 -1.54 -6.39
CA ASP A 54 -9.97 -0.22 -7.02
C ASP A 54 -10.10 0.83 -5.90
N ILE A 55 -8.96 1.22 -5.33
CA ILE A 55 -8.91 1.98 -4.07
C ILE A 55 -7.96 3.19 -4.16
N PRO A 56 -8.28 4.29 -3.45
CA PRO A 56 -7.33 5.37 -3.25
C PRO A 56 -6.25 4.93 -2.25
N VAL A 57 -4.99 5.23 -2.55
CA VAL A 57 -3.83 4.93 -1.70
C VAL A 57 -2.94 6.16 -1.57
N GLN A 58 -2.24 6.29 -0.44
CA GLN A 58 -1.18 7.29 -0.32
C GLN A 58 0.13 6.65 -0.76
N LEU A 59 0.92 7.40 -1.53
CA LEU A 59 2.23 6.95 -2.00
C LEU A 59 3.27 7.99 -1.64
N ASP A 60 4.40 7.53 -1.11
CA ASP A 60 5.64 8.30 -1.08
C ASP A 60 6.58 7.74 -2.14
N ILE A 61 7.10 8.60 -3.01
CA ILE A 61 7.95 8.20 -4.14
C ILE A 61 9.26 8.97 -4.02
N ARG A 62 10.34 8.26 -3.75
CA ARG A 62 11.69 8.82 -3.61
C ARG A 62 12.58 8.33 -4.74
N VAL A 63 13.33 9.25 -5.33
CA VAL A 63 14.29 8.94 -6.39
C VAL A 63 15.68 9.31 -5.88
N ALA A 64 16.54 8.31 -5.73
CA ALA A 64 17.92 8.49 -5.32
C ALA A 64 18.80 9.05 -6.46
N GLU A 65 19.98 9.57 -6.12
CA GLU A 65 20.91 10.16 -7.11
C GLU A 65 21.41 9.15 -8.16
N ASP A 66 21.43 7.86 -7.83
CA ASP A 66 21.79 6.77 -8.74
C ASP A 66 20.63 6.33 -9.66
N GLY A 67 19.46 6.95 -9.52
CA GLY A 67 18.25 6.64 -10.27
C GLY A 67 17.39 5.52 -9.68
N THR A 68 17.77 4.96 -8.52
CA THR A 68 16.94 4.00 -7.79
C THR A 68 15.66 4.68 -7.29
N VAL A 69 14.52 4.00 -7.45
CA VAL A 69 13.22 4.48 -6.97
C VAL A 69 12.80 3.63 -5.78
N LYS A 70 12.47 4.29 -4.66
CA LYS A 70 11.80 3.68 -3.52
C LYS A 70 10.37 4.18 -3.44
N ILE A 71 9.46 3.28 -3.11
CA ILE A 71 8.03 3.55 -3.06
C ILE A 71 7.50 3.07 -1.72
N GLY A 72 6.96 4.01 -0.95
CA GLY A 72 6.15 3.75 0.22
C GLY A 72 4.67 3.76 -0.13
N GLY A 73 3.90 2.89 0.50
CA GLY A 73 2.46 2.88 0.40
C GLY A 73 1.81 2.79 1.77
N SER A 74 0.69 3.48 1.94
CA SER A 74 -0.23 3.16 3.02
C SER A 74 -1.59 2.78 2.44
N PRO A 75 -2.27 1.76 2.98
CA PRO A 75 -3.68 1.56 2.69
C PRO A 75 -4.45 2.84 3.06
N PRO A 76 -5.65 3.07 2.51
CA PRO A 76 -6.48 4.19 2.90
C PRO A 76 -6.84 4.07 4.38
N LEU A 77 -6.01 4.68 5.23
CA LEU A 77 -6.34 4.97 6.60
C LEU A 77 -7.49 5.97 6.54
N TYR A 78 -8.52 5.70 7.33
CA TYR A 78 -9.78 6.42 7.45
C TYR A 78 -9.72 7.93 7.15
N TYR A 79 -10.87 8.52 6.82
CA TYR A 79 -11.04 9.98 6.78
C TYR A 79 -10.73 10.61 8.15
N VAL A 80 -9.44 10.87 8.42
CA VAL A 80 -8.97 11.66 9.54
C VAL A 80 -8.79 13.08 9.04
N GLU A 81 -9.37 14.03 9.78
CA GLU A 81 -9.17 15.46 9.53
C GLU A 81 -7.70 15.79 9.77
N THR A 82 -6.93 15.81 8.69
CA THR A 82 -5.54 16.28 8.68
C THR A 82 -5.54 17.78 8.39
N THR A 83 -4.58 18.50 8.98
CA THR A 83 -4.36 19.92 8.68
C THR A 83 -3.99 20.15 7.21
N VAL A 84 -3.44 19.11 6.56
CA VAL A 84 -3.09 19.07 5.14
C VAL A 84 -3.58 17.76 4.54
N MET A 85 -4.47 17.84 3.55
CA MET A 85 -4.98 16.67 2.85
C MET A 85 -3.85 15.97 2.08
N PRO A 86 -3.61 14.67 2.32
CA PRO A 86 -2.62 13.93 1.57
C PRO A 86 -3.06 13.74 0.11
N VAL A 87 -2.08 13.58 -0.77
CA VAL A 87 -2.32 13.26 -2.18
C VAL A 87 -2.64 11.77 -2.29
N PHE A 88 -3.85 11.46 -2.71
CA PHE A 88 -4.27 10.09 -2.98
C PHE A 88 -4.08 9.75 -4.45
N HIS A 89 -3.50 8.59 -4.71
CA HIS A 89 -3.36 7.99 -6.02
C HIS A 89 -4.40 6.88 -6.15
N GLN A 90 -5.05 6.79 -7.31
CA GLN A 90 -5.95 5.67 -7.57
C GLN A 90 -5.13 4.45 -7.96
N MET A 91 -5.25 3.35 -7.22
CA MET A 91 -4.57 2.10 -7.51
C MET A 91 -5.56 0.99 -7.78
N LYS A 92 -5.33 0.29 -8.89
CA LYS A 92 -6.04 -0.93 -9.26
C LYS A 92 -5.14 -2.14 -9.02
N ILE A 93 -5.55 -3.05 -8.14
CA ILE A 93 -4.79 -4.24 -7.76
C ILE A 93 -5.60 -5.47 -8.20
N HIS A 94 -4.98 -6.31 -9.03
CA HIS A 94 -5.57 -7.57 -9.48
C HIS A 94 -4.85 -8.72 -8.79
N ILE A 95 -5.56 -9.42 -7.93
CA ILE A 95 -5.04 -10.56 -7.17
C ILE A 95 -5.60 -11.82 -7.81
N GLN A 96 -4.71 -12.73 -8.20
CA GLN A 96 -5.07 -14.01 -8.78
C GLN A 96 -4.32 -15.10 -8.03
N ARG A 97 -5.00 -16.22 -7.78
CA ARG A 97 -4.33 -17.39 -7.26
C ARG A 97 -3.53 -18.04 -8.38
N ASP A 98 -2.28 -18.39 -8.10
CA ASP A 98 -1.50 -19.23 -9.01
C ASP A 98 -2.22 -20.57 -9.20
N LYS A 99 -2.37 -20.96 -10.46
CA LYS A 99 -2.84 -22.30 -10.78
C LYS A 99 -1.74 -23.29 -10.38
N PRO A 100 -2.06 -24.37 -9.64
CA PRO A 100 -1.08 -25.42 -9.43
C PRO A 100 -0.61 -25.94 -10.80
N GLU A 101 0.71 -26.03 -11.00
CA GLU A 101 1.27 -26.71 -12.17
C GLU A 101 0.93 -28.20 -12.07
N ASP A 102 0.37 -28.78 -13.14
CA ASP A 102 0.00 -30.21 -13.26
C ASP A 102 1.22 -31.14 -13.33
#